data_AF-A0A961LZI2-F1
#
_entry.id   AF-A0A961LZI2-F1
#
_cell.length_a   1.000
_cell.length_b   1.000
_cell.length_c   1.000
_cell.angle_alpha   90.00
_cell.angle_beta   90.00
_cell.angle_gamma   90.00
#
_symmetry.space_group_name_H-M   'P 1'
#
loop_
_entity.id
_entity.type
_entity.pdbx_description
1 polymer ?
#
loop_
_entity_poly.entity_id
_entity_poly.type
_entity_poly.pdbx_seq_one_letter_code
_entity_poly.pdbx_strand_id
1 'polypeptide(L)'
;MGLSGQGWIEVLRRLALQVALVLAATAGFGASDWGMALLWAGVGIATYVVLPRPKPPEGAMIVARMPSVYMPDLVAALLATTFLAMPFIIAAREAWLGGPWGLMLFMWLPGLVALLIYWIAAKSHCHWLLLDDRTLHLTTIHGRDEIALADIALVRPEVRYPPRWLGPLLVLFGGIRGAGIALLHANRPSHALIVERRGGASIRLPADAFPDGRKLLRRLDRAGVPLSADLRATA
;
A
#
# COMPACT_ATOMS: atom_id res chain seq x y z
N MET A 1 -16.50 5.73 -2.46
CA MET A 1 -16.00 5.93 -1.08
C MET A 1 -14.88 6.96 -1.12
N GLY A 2 -14.97 8.02 -0.33
CA GLY A 2 -13.93 9.05 -0.23
C GLY A 2 -12.74 8.60 0.63
N LEU A 3 -11.64 9.34 0.56
CA LEU A 3 -10.51 9.18 1.48
C LEU A 3 -10.82 9.82 2.83
N SER A 4 -10.35 9.20 3.91
CA SER A 4 -10.38 9.83 5.24
C SER A 4 -9.36 10.97 5.31
N GLY A 5 -9.47 11.87 6.31
CA GLY A 5 -8.48 12.92 6.53
C GLY A 5 -7.05 12.36 6.70
N GLN A 6 -6.90 11.26 7.44
CA GLN A 6 -5.62 10.55 7.56
C GLN A 6 -5.16 9.94 6.24
N GLY A 7 -6.10 9.40 5.45
CA GLY A 7 -5.81 8.87 4.12
C GLY A 7 -5.28 9.93 3.16
N TRP A 8 -5.90 11.12 3.17
CA TRP A 8 -5.41 12.26 2.39
C TRP A 8 -4.01 12.69 2.80
N ILE A 9 -3.75 12.83 4.10
CA ILE A 9 -2.41 13.17 4.61
C ILE A 9 -1.37 12.16 4.12
N GLU A 10 -1.69 10.86 4.17
CA GLU A 10 -0.74 9.81 3.80
C GLU A 10 -0.42 9.77 2.30
N VAL A 11 -1.41 10.10 1.46
CA VAL A 11 -1.22 10.30 0.02
C VAL A 11 -0.39 11.56 -0.25
N LEU A 12 -0.75 12.68 0.40
CA LEU A 12 -0.04 13.96 0.24
C LEU A 12 1.43 13.85 0.66
N ARG A 13 1.75 13.13 1.73
CA ARG A 13 3.12 12.88 2.18
C ARG A 13 3.99 12.26 1.10
N ARG A 14 3.48 11.21 0.43
CA ARG A 14 4.20 10.51 -0.65
C ARG A 14 4.25 11.34 -1.93
N LEU A 15 3.15 12.00 -2.27
CA LEU A 15 3.08 12.84 -3.45
C LEU A 15 4.04 14.03 -3.35
N ALA A 16 4.07 14.71 -2.20
CA ALA A 16 4.98 15.83 -1.94
C ALA A 16 6.45 15.38 -1.99
N LEU A 17 6.79 14.26 -1.36
CA LEU A 17 8.11 13.65 -1.48
C LEU A 17 8.46 13.40 -2.95
N GLN A 18 7.55 12.78 -3.70
CA GLN A 18 7.80 12.38 -5.08
C GLN A 18 7.97 13.57 -6.02
N VAL A 19 7.13 14.60 -5.88
CA VAL A 19 7.25 15.85 -6.64
C VAL A 19 8.60 16.50 -6.35
N ALA A 20 8.99 16.59 -5.08
CA ALA A 20 10.26 17.18 -4.69
C ALA A 20 11.47 16.39 -5.22
N LEU A 21 11.43 15.04 -5.21
CA LEU A 21 12.48 14.21 -5.79
C LEU A 21 12.56 14.34 -7.32
N VAL A 22 11.43 14.49 -8.02
CA VAL A 22 11.41 14.75 -9.47
C VAL A 22 12.02 16.11 -9.80
N LEU A 23 11.68 17.15 -9.02
CA LEU A 23 12.28 18.48 -9.15
C LEU A 23 13.78 18.44 -8.85
N ALA A 24 14.19 17.71 -7.82
CA ALA A 24 15.59 17.53 -7.47
C ALA A 24 16.39 16.87 -8.60
N ALA A 25 15.87 15.76 -9.14
CA ALA A 25 16.50 15.06 -10.25
C ALA A 25 16.55 15.93 -11.52
N THR A 26 15.49 16.68 -11.81
CA THR A 26 15.45 17.59 -12.96
C THR A 26 16.45 18.74 -12.82
N ALA A 27 16.56 19.35 -11.63
CA ALA A 27 17.55 20.40 -11.37
C ALA A 27 18.98 19.89 -11.48
N GLY A 28 19.29 18.76 -10.82
CA GLY A 28 20.65 18.21 -10.77
C GLY A 28 21.11 17.63 -12.10
N PHE A 29 20.27 16.83 -12.76
CA PHE A 29 20.67 16.18 -14.02
C PHE A 29 20.28 16.98 -15.26
N GLY A 30 19.14 17.65 -15.26
CA GLY A 30 18.68 18.47 -16.39
C GLY A 30 19.44 19.79 -16.50
N ALA A 31 19.45 20.57 -15.41
CA ALA A 31 20.07 21.91 -15.38
C ALA A 31 21.51 21.93 -14.84
N SER A 32 22.03 20.81 -14.32
CA SER A 32 23.33 20.73 -13.63
C SER A 32 23.43 21.59 -12.36
N ASP A 33 22.29 21.98 -11.78
CA ASP A 33 22.20 22.75 -10.54
C ASP A 33 22.02 21.82 -9.34
N TRP A 34 23.15 21.36 -8.81
CA TRP A 34 23.19 20.47 -7.65
C TRP A 34 22.77 21.15 -6.34
N GLY A 35 22.91 22.48 -6.24
CA GLY A 35 22.46 23.23 -5.06
C GLY A 35 20.94 23.20 -4.94
N MET A 36 20.26 23.51 -6.04
CA MET A 36 18.80 23.42 -6.14
C MET A 36 18.32 21.96 -6.00
N ALA A 37 19.07 21.00 -6.54
CA ALA A 37 18.75 19.58 -6.41
C ALA A 37 18.71 19.13 -4.93
N LEU A 38 19.75 19.48 -4.16
CA LEU A 38 19.84 19.15 -2.74
C LEU A 38 18.75 19.86 -1.92
N LEU A 39 18.43 21.11 -2.26
CA LEU A 39 17.33 21.86 -1.63
C LEU A 39 16.00 21.13 -1.80
N TRP A 40 15.64 20.77 -3.04
CA TRP A 40 14.39 20.06 -3.30
C TRP A 40 14.34 18.68 -2.65
N ALA A 41 15.43 17.91 -2.71
CA ALA A 41 15.51 16.62 -2.03
C ALA A 41 15.32 16.78 -0.51
N GLY A 42 15.96 17.78 0.09
CA GLY A 42 15.81 18.13 1.50
C GLY A 42 14.37 18.50 1.87
N VAL A 43 13.73 19.36 1.07
CA VAL A 43 12.31 19.75 1.27
C VAL A 43 11.38 18.54 1.19
N GLY A 44 11.59 17.65 0.22
CA GLY A 44 10.80 16.42 0.07
C GLY A 44 10.91 15.50 1.28
N ILE A 45 12.14 15.23 1.72
CA ILE A 45 12.42 14.39 2.90
C ILE A 45 11.84 15.03 4.17
N ALA A 46 12.08 16.33 4.37
CA ALA A 46 11.56 17.07 5.52
C ALA A 46 10.03 17.01 5.56
N THR A 47 9.37 17.25 4.43
CA THR A 47 7.90 17.18 4.31
C THR A 47 7.39 15.78 4.64
N TYR A 48 8.04 14.74 4.10
CA TYR A 48 7.68 13.35 4.40
C TYR A 48 7.86 13.00 5.88
N VAL A 49 8.87 13.55 6.56
CA VAL A 49 9.13 13.29 7.98
C VAL A 49 8.22 14.08 8.91
N VAL A 50 7.99 15.36 8.63
CA VAL A 50 7.27 16.31 9.51
C VAL A 50 5.75 16.14 9.44
N LEU A 51 5.19 15.84 8.26
CA LEU A 51 3.76 15.64 8.13
C LEU A 51 3.27 14.48 9.02
N PRO A 52 2.11 14.66 9.68
CA PRO A 52 1.65 13.73 10.70
C PRO A 52 1.41 12.33 10.13
N ARG A 53 1.87 11.33 10.88
CA ARG A 53 1.68 9.91 10.56
C ARG A 53 0.41 9.40 11.23
N PRO A 54 -0.39 8.54 10.56
CA PRO A 54 -1.42 7.77 11.22
C PRO A 54 -0.82 7.00 12.41
N LYS A 55 -1.26 7.33 13.62
CA LYS A 55 -0.84 6.63 14.84
C LYS A 55 -1.98 5.68 15.25
N PRO A 56 -1.78 4.37 15.14
CA PRO A 56 -2.75 3.40 15.64
C PRO A 56 -2.81 3.49 17.18
N PRO A 57 -3.98 3.26 17.79
CA PRO A 57 -4.11 3.24 19.24
C PRO A 57 -3.32 2.07 19.86
N GLU A 58 -3.02 2.18 21.15
CA GLU A 58 -2.33 1.10 21.87
C GLU A 58 -3.15 -0.20 21.84
N GLY A 59 -2.47 -1.34 21.68
CA GLY A 59 -3.12 -2.65 21.57
C GLY A 59 -3.75 -2.94 20.21
N ALA A 60 -3.73 -1.99 19.26
CA ALA A 60 -4.17 -2.25 17.90
C ALA A 60 -3.23 -3.20 17.17
N MET A 61 -3.82 -4.14 16.43
CA MET A 61 -3.13 -5.00 15.49
C MET A 61 -2.87 -4.19 14.22
N ILE A 62 -1.61 -4.18 13.79
CA ILE A 62 -1.15 -3.41 12.63
C ILE A 62 -0.50 -4.33 11.60
N VAL A 63 -0.54 -3.90 10.35
CA VAL A 63 0.19 -4.58 9.27
C VAL A 63 1.70 -4.43 9.50
N ALA A 64 2.47 -5.48 9.20
CA ALA A 64 3.93 -5.45 9.29
C ALA A 64 4.51 -4.29 8.45
N ARG A 65 5.04 -3.27 9.12
CA ARG A 65 5.42 -1.99 8.47
C ARG A 65 6.55 -2.15 7.47
N MET A 66 7.55 -2.99 7.78
CA MET A 66 8.73 -3.14 6.93
C MET A 66 8.41 -3.66 5.52
N PRO A 67 7.79 -4.85 5.37
CA PRO A 67 7.47 -5.37 4.03
C PRO A 67 6.29 -4.67 3.36
N SER A 68 5.37 -4.07 4.12
CA SER A 68 4.11 -3.55 3.55
C SER A 68 4.07 -2.03 3.38
N VAL A 69 5.02 -1.29 3.96
CA VAL A 69 5.07 0.17 3.88
C VAL A 69 6.47 0.64 3.47
N TYR A 70 7.50 0.36 4.27
CA TYR A 70 8.82 0.96 4.04
C TYR A 70 9.53 0.43 2.79
N MET A 71 9.50 -0.88 2.54
CA MET A 71 10.06 -1.45 1.32
C MET A 71 9.33 -0.98 0.05
N PRO A 72 7.99 -1.04 -0.02
CA PRO A 72 7.23 -0.44 -1.12
C PRO A 72 7.51 1.06 -1.31
N ASP A 73 7.61 1.84 -0.23
CA ASP A 73 7.90 3.28 -0.32
C ASP A 73 9.28 3.54 -0.93
N LEU A 74 10.30 2.79 -0.53
CA LEU A 74 11.65 2.92 -1.10
C LEU A 74 11.66 2.56 -2.59
N VAL A 75 11.06 1.42 -2.96
CA VAL A 75 10.98 0.97 -4.35
C VAL A 75 10.20 1.97 -5.20
N ALA A 76 9.06 2.47 -4.70
CA ALA A 76 8.25 3.47 -5.37
C ALA A 76 9.02 4.78 -5.55
N ALA A 77 9.73 5.26 -4.52
CA ALA A 77 10.54 6.48 -4.61
C ALA A 77 11.60 6.39 -5.70
N LEU A 78 12.34 5.28 -5.75
CA LEU A 78 13.40 5.08 -6.74
C LEU A 78 12.83 4.99 -8.15
N LEU A 79 11.82 4.14 -8.37
CA LEU A 79 11.22 3.94 -9.68
C LEU A 79 10.50 5.20 -10.17
N ALA A 80 9.63 5.80 -9.34
CA ALA A 80 8.90 6.99 -9.72
C ALA A 80 9.84 8.16 -10.01
N THR A 81 10.89 8.36 -9.20
CA THR A 81 11.85 9.45 -9.47
C THR A 81 12.57 9.23 -10.79
N THR A 82 13.08 8.02 -11.01
CA THR A 82 13.79 7.68 -12.26
C THR A 82 12.90 7.91 -13.48
N PHE A 83 11.69 7.34 -13.48
CA PHE A 83 10.83 7.32 -14.66
C PHE A 83 10.03 8.61 -14.87
N LEU A 84 9.64 9.30 -13.80
CA LEU A 84 8.92 10.57 -13.92
C LEU A 84 9.86 11.74 -14.21
N ALA A 85 11.09 11.75 -13.69
CA ALA A 85 12.04 12.83 -13.93
C ALA A 85 12.70 12.77 -15.33
N MET A 86 12.91 11.57 -15.87
CA MET A 86 13.63 11.39 -17.14
C MET A 86 13.09 12.25 -18.31
N PRO A 87 11.77 12.32 -18.56
CA PRO A 87 11.25 13.19 -19.61
C PRO A 87 11.58 14.68 -19.39
N PHE A 88 11.57 15.16 -18.15
CA PHE A 88 11.95 16.54 -17.86
C PHE A 88 13.45 16.79 -18.03
N ILE A 89 14.29 15.82 -17.63
CA ILE A 89 15.75 15.88 -17.82
C ILE A 89 16.10 15.93 -19.31
N ILE A 90 15.48 15.07 -20.12
CA ILE A 90 15.68 15.04 -21.58
C ILE A 90 15.21 16.37 -22.19
N ALA A 91 14.01 16.84 -21.83
CA ALA A 91 13.46 18.10 -22.35
C ALA A 91 14.29 19.34 -21.96
N ALA A 92 14.98 19.31 -20.82
CA ALA A 92 15.88 20.39 -20.42
C ALA A 92 17.19 20.42 -21.21
N ARG A 93 17.59 19.28 -21.80
CA ARG A 93 18.87 19.12 -22.52
C ARG A 93 18.72 19.17 -24.04
N GLU A 94 17.58 18.75 -24.57
CA GLU A 94 17.29 18.77 -26.00
C GLU A 94 16.36 19.93 -26.38
N ALA A 95 16.62 20.57 -27.52
CA ALA A 95 15.71 21.58 -28.06
C ALA A 95 14.38 20.90 -28.43
N TRP A 96 13.29 21.36 -27.79
CA TRP A 96 11.93 20.82 -27.78
C TRP A 96 11.34 20.32 -29.12
N LEU A 97 11.85 20.71 -30.28
CA LEU A 97 11.17 20.54 -31.57
C LEU A 97 11.63 19.32 -32.40
N GLY A 98 12.59 18.51 -31.94
CA GLY A 98 13.09 17.34 -32.70
C GLY A 98 13.31 16.04 -31.91
N GLY A 99 13.04 16.04 -30.60
CA GLY A 99 13.36 14.92 -29.71
C GLY A 99 12.41 13.72 -29.81
N PRO A 100 12.78 12.56 -29.23
CA PRO A 100 12.01 11.33 -29.28
C PRO A 100 10.80 11.34 -28.32
N TRP A 101 9.84 12.25 -28.54
CA TRP A 101 8.66 12.46 -27.70
C TRP A 101 7.86 11.18 -27.40
N GLY A 102 7.79 10.25 -28.36
CA GLY A 102 7.17 8.95 -28.16
C GLY A 102 7.82 8.15 -27.04
N LEU A 103 9.16 8.07 -27.01
CA LEU A 103 9.92 7.38 -25.95
C LEU A 103 9.73 8.06 -24.59
N MET A 104 9.59 9.38 -24.55
CA MET A 104 9.35 10.13 -23.32
C MET A 104 7.99 9.78 -22.69
N LEU A 105 6.95 9.62 -23.50
CA LEU A 105 5.64 9.19 -23.03
C LEU A 105 5.67 7.75 -22.45
N PHE A 106 6.42 6.85 -23.10
CA PHE A 106 6.60 5.49 -22.60
C PHE A 106 7.32 5.45 -21.24
N MET A 107 8.20 6.41 -20.93
CA MET A 107 8.88 6.49 -19.63
C MET A 107 7.93 6.82 -18.48
N TRP A 108 6.82 7.54 -18.71
CA TRP A 108 5.87 7.85 -17.63
C TRP A 108 5.04 6.64 -17.18
N LEU A 109 4.79 5.67 -18.05
CA LEU A 109 4.01 4.46 -17.71
C LEU A 109 4.57 3.70 -16.49
N PRO A 110 5.86 3.30 -16.45
CA PRO A 110 6.43 2.67 -15.25
C PRO A 110 6.47 3.64 -14.04
N GLY A 111 6.59 4.94 -14.27
CA GLY A 111 6.46 5.95 -13.21
C GLY A 111 5.07 5.95 -12.56
N LEU A 112 4.00 5.85 -13.36
CA LEU A 112 2.62 5.72 -12.86
C LEU A 112 2.41 4.41 -12.10
N VAL A 113 3.00 3.31 -12.55
CA VAL A 113 2.99 2.04 -11.81
C VAL A 113 3.67 2.19 -10.45
N ALA A 114 4.78 2.92 -10.36
CA ALA A 114 5.42 3.21 -9.09
C ALA A 114 4.53 4.04 -8.15
N LEU A 115 3.72 4.97 -8.67
CA LEU A 115 2.70 5.67 -7.86
C LEU A 115 1.60 4.73 -7.33
N LEU A 116 1.26 3.66 -8.06
CA LEU A 116 0.36 2.63 -7.54
C LEU A 116 0.97 1.86 -6.37
N ILE A 117 2.29 1.65 -6.37
CA ILE A 117 3.01 1.04 -5.24
C ILE A 117 2.89 1.93 -4.00
N TYR A 118 3.06 3.25 -4.14
CA TYR A 118 2.81 4.21 -3.05
C TYR A 118 1.38 4.15 -2.53
N TRP A 119 0.39 4.02 -3.42
CA TRP A 119 -1.01 3.88 -3.01
C TRP A 119 -1.26 2.62 -2.18
N ILE A 120 -0.65 1.50 -2.56
CA ILE A 120 -0.71 0.25 -1.79
C ILE A 120 -0.04 0.43 -0.42
N ALA A 121 1.13 1.06 -0.38
CA ALA A 121 1.85 1.35 0.86
C ALA A 121 1.03 2.25 1.81
N ALA A 122 0.42 3.31 1.28
CA ALA A 122 -0.45 4.23 2.03
C ALA A 122 -1.68 3.50 2.60
N LYS A 123 -2.29 2.60 1.81
CA LYS A 123 -3.39 1.74 2.27
C LYS A 123 -2.97 0.86 3.44
N SER A 124 -1.86 0.15 3.30
CA SER A 124 -1.30 -0.69 4.36
C SER A 124 -0.91 0.13 5.60
N HIS A 125 -0.44 1.36 5.42
CA HIS A 125 -0.05 2.22 6.54
C HIS A 125 -1.25 2.65 7.39
N CYS A 126 -2.36 3.02 6.73
CA CYS A 126 -3.61 3.41 7.39
C CYS A 126 -4.42 2.21 7.93
N HIS A 127 -4.01 0.98 7.65
CA HIS A 127 -4.76 -0.21 8.04
C HIS A 127 -4.38 -0.69 9.44
N TRP A 128 -5.36 -0.71 10.34
CA TRP A 128 -5.21 -1.27 11.68
C TRP A 128 -6.56 -1.76 12.21
N LEU A 129 -6.49 -2.68 13.16
CA LEU A 129 -7.64 -3.34 13.76
C LEU A 129 -7.50 -3.29 15.28
N LEU A 130 -8.53 -2.86 15.98
CA LEU A 130 -8.57 -2.87 17.44
C LEU A 130 -9.82 -3.64 17.87
N LEU A 131 -9.62 -4.65 18.72
CA LEU A 131 -10.70 -5.40 19.34
C LEU A 131 -10.76 -5.00 20.81
N ASP A 132 -11.86 -4.34 21.17
CA ASP A 132 -12.25 -4.07 22.54
C ASP A 132 -13.24 -5.14 23.04
N ASP A 133 -13.68 -5.07 24.29
CA ASP A 133 -14.54 -6.09 24.91
C ASP A 133 -15.90 -6.27 24.19
N ARG A 134 -16.36 -5.24 23.48
CA ARG A 134 -17.69 -5.22 22.83
C ARG A 134 -17.67 -4.83 21.36
N THR A 135 -16.56 -4.27 20.86
CA THR A 135 -16.49 -3.67 19.54
C THR A 135 -15.22 -4.03 18.81
N LEU A 136 -15.37 -4.32 17.53
CA LEU A 136 -14.30 -4.46 16.57
C LEU A 136 -14.18 -3.16 15.77
N HIS A 137 -13.09 -2.44 15.96
CA HIS A 137 -12.77 -1.24 15.20
C HIS A 137 -11.83 -1.59 14.05
N LEU A 138 -12.25 -1.28 12.83
CA LEU A 138 -11.47 -1.43 11.61
C LEU A 138 -11.17 -0.05 11.04
N THR A 139 -9.90 0.30 10.91
CA THR A 139 -9.52 1.52 10.21
C THR A 139 -8.83 1.19 8.91
N THR A 140 -9.21 1.93 7.88
CA THR A 140 -8.65 1.86 6.53
C THR A 140 -8.31 3.26 6.06
N ILE A 141 -7.68 3.37 4.89
CA ILE A 141 -7.42 4.67 4.26
C ILE A 141 -8.71 5.48 3.99
N HIS A 142 -9.85 4.81 3.82
CA HIS A 142 -11.15 5.46 3.50
C HIS A 142 -11.92 5.90 4.74
N GLY A 143 -11.56 5.42 5.92
CA GLY A 143 -12.28 5.74 7.16
C GLY A 143 -12.19 4.65 8.21
N ARG A 144 -12.93 4.87 9.28
CA ARG A 144 -13.07 3.96 10.42
C ARG A 144 -14.47 3.33 10.38
N ASP A 145 -14.51 2.03 10.61
CA ASP A 145 -15.72 1.25 10.77
C ASP A 145 -15.72 0.61 12.16
N GLU A 146 -16.89 0.56 12.79
CA GLU A 146 -17.07 0.05 14.14
C GLU A 146 -18.17 -1.00 14.11
N ILE A 147 -17.85 -2.20 14.58
CA ILE A 147 -18.73 -3.36 14.52
C ILE A 147 -18.94 -3.85 15.94
N ALA A 148 -20.16 -3.76 16.46
CA ALA A 148 -20.47 -4.41 17.73
C ALA A 148 -20.35 -5.93 17.57
N LEU A 149 -19.73 -6.60 18.55
CA LEU A 149 -19.53 -8.05 18.49
C LEU A 149 -20.87 -8.80 18.47
N ALA A 150 -21.91 -8.23 19.10
CA ALA A 150 -23.26 -8.75 19.06
C ALA A 150 -23.86 -8.79 17.63
N ASP A 151 -23.45 -7.85 16.78
CA ASP A 151 -23.94 -7.73 15.40
C ASP A 151 -23.23 -8.69 14.44
N ILE A 152 -22.17 -9.37 14.89
CA ILE A 152 -21.46 -10.37 14.10
C ILE A 152 -22.30 -11.65 14.10
N ALA A 153 -22.73 -12.07 12.91
CA ALA A 153 -23.45 -13.32 12.70
C ALA A 153 -22.48 -14.50 12.62
N LEU A 154 -21.39 -14.34 11.88
CA LEU A 154 -20.42 -15.41 11.65
C LEU A 154 -19.10 -14.84 11.13
N VAL A 155 -17.99 -15.44 11.56
CA VAL A 155 -16.68 -15.23 10.95
C VAL A 155 -16.27 -16.48 10.18
N ARG A 156 -15.88 -16.31 8.91
CA ARG A 156 -15.47 -17.39 8.01
C ARG A 156 -14.08 -17.13 7.42
N PRO A 157 -13.28 -18.18 7.15
CA PRO A 157 -12.05 -18.05 6.40
C PRO A 157 -12.40 -17.89 4.92
N GLU A 158 -11.69 -16.99 4.24
CA GLU A 158 -11.72 -16.85 2.79
C GLU A 158 -10.30 -17.03 2.27
N VAL A 159 -10.12 -17.93 1.32
CA VAL A 159 -8.86 -18.07 0.60
C VAL A 159 -8.90 -17.20 -0.64
N ARG A 160 -7.98 -16.25 -0.70
CA ARG A 160 -7.82 -15.34 -1.81
C ARG A 160 -6.61 -15.72 -2.64
N TYR A 161 -6.85 -15.86 -3.94
CA TYR A 161 -5.77 -16.04 -4.90
C TYR A 161 -5.34 -14.68 -5.47
N PRO A 162 -4.05 -14.52 -5.83
CA PRO A 162 -3.63 -13.36 -6.58
C PRO A 162 -4.40 -13.27 -7.91
N PRO A 163 -4.59 -12.06 -8.45
CA PRO A 163 -5.30 -11.89 -9.72
C PRO A 163 -4.60 -12.67 -10.84
N ARG A 164 -5.38 -13.39 -11.68
CA ARG A 164 -4.83 -14.25 -12.74
C ARG A 164 -3.99 -13.48 -13.78
N TRP A 165 -4.22 -12.18 -13.92
CA TRP A 165 -3.44 -11.30 -14.81
C TRP A 165 -2.05 -10.93 -14.27
N LEU A 166 -1.81 -11.10 -12.96
CA LEU A 166 -0.54 -10.73 -12.33
C LEU A 166 0.61 -11.65 -12.78
N GLY A 167 0.32 -12.95 -12.96
CA GLY A 167 1.29 -13.95 -13.39
C GLY A 167 1.93 -13.63 -14.76
N PRO A 168 1.13 -13.41 -15.82
CA PRO A 168 1.64 -13.02 -17.13
C PRO A 168 2.50 -11.74 -17.10
N LEU A 169 2.15 -10.73 -16.30
CA LEU A 169 2.97 -9.52 -16.17
C LEU A 169 4.31 -9.80 -15.51
N LEU A 170 4.33 -10.60 -14.45
CA LEU A 170 5.58 -10.97 -13.78
C LEU A 170 6.51 -11.74 -14.73
N VAL A 171 5.96 -12.63 -15.57
CA VAL A 171 6.72 -13.34 -16.61
C VAL A 171 7.25 -12.36 -17.66
N LEU A 172 6.40 -11.46 -18.16
CA LEU A 172 6.74 -10.51 -19.22
C LEU A 172 7.86 -9.55 -18.81
N PHE A 173 7.81 -9.01 -17.59
CA PHE A 173 8.77 -8.01 -17.12
C PHE A 173 9.98 -8.62 -16.38
N GLY A 174 9.85 -9.82 -15.82
CA GLY A 174 10.90 -10.47 -15.03
C GLY A 174 11.64 -11.62 -15.72
N GLY A 175 11.23 -12.00 -16.94
CA GLY A 175 11.82 -13.13 -17.67
C GLY A 175 11.80 -14.43 -16.86
N ILE A 176 12.88 -15.20 -16.88
CA ILE A 176 13.00 -16.49 -16.16
C ILE A 176 12.82 -16.32 -14.64
N ARG A 177 13.36 -15.24 -14.05
CA ARG A 177 13.21 -14.95 -12.61
C ARG A 177 11.77 -14.53 -12.29
N GLY A 178 11.16 -13.75 -13.17
CA GLY A 178 9.76 -13.36 -13.10
C GLY A 178 8.81 -14.55 -13.17
N ALA A 179 9.12 -15.54 -14.02
CA ALA A 179 8.39 -16.80 -14.09
C ALA A 179 8.49 -17.62 -12.80
N GLY A 180 9.68 -17.69 -12.20
CA GLY A 180 9.87 -18.32 -10.88
C GLY A 180 9.05 -17.65 -9.78
N ILE A 181 9.07 -16.31 -9.71
CA ILE A 181 8.28 -15.52 -8.76
C ILE A 181 6.77 -15.68 -9.04
N ALA A 182 6.36 -15.66 -10.30
CA ALA A 182 4.96 -15.88 -10.70
C ALA A 182 4.48 -17.25 -10.24
N LEU A 183 5.29 -18.32 -10.39
CA LEU A 183 4.95 -19.66 -9.91
C LEU A 183 4.87 -19.72 -8.38
N LEU A 184 5.83 -19.10 -7.67
CA LEU A 184 5.84 -19.05 -6.21
C LEU A 184 4.63 -18.28 -5.63
N HIS A 185 4.16 -17.24 -6.33
CA HIS A 185 3.04 -16.44 -5.86
C HIS A 185 1.69 -16.91 -6.38
N ALA A 186 1.59 -17.47 -7.59
CA ALA A 186 0.32 -17.90 -8.20
C ALA A 186 -0.41 -18.95 -7.35
N ASN A 187 0.35 -19.77 -6.61
CA ASN A 187 -0.17 -20.82 -5.75
C ASN A 187 -0.05 -20.53 -4.25
N ARG A 188 0.30 -19.31 -3.84
CA ARG A 188 0.22 -18.92 -2.43
C ARG A 188 -1.19 -18.40 -2.13
N PRO A 189 -2.06 -19.19 -1.48
CA PRO A 189 -3.31 -18.68 -0.96
C PRO A 189 -3.00 -17.57 0.04
N SER A 190 -3.69 -16.45 -0.11
CA SER A 190 -3.77 -15.46 0.95
C SER A 190 -5.01 -15.74 1.79
N HIS A 191 -4.88 -15.84 3.11
CA HIS A 191 -5.99 -15.98 4.02
C HIS A 191 -6.58 -14.62 4.37
N ALA A 192 -7.89 -14.52 4.20
CA ALA A 192 -8.74 -13.44 4.67
C ALA A 192 -9.79 -14.00 5.64
N LEU A 193 -10.34 -13.13 6.49
CA LEU A 193 -11.50 -13.42 7.32
C LEU A 193 -12.66 -12.58 6.78
N ILE A 194 -13.79 -13.22 6.51
CA ILE A 194 -15.05 -12.53 6.25
C ILE A 194 -15.79 -12.45 7.58
N VAL A 195 -16.12 -11.23 7.99
CA VAL A 195 -17.03 -10.95 9.11
C VAL A 195 -18.40 -10.66 8.52
N GLU A 196 -19.32 -11.61 8.65
CA GLU A 196 -20.71 -11.45 8.25
C GLU A 196 -21.48 -10.80 9.41
N ARG A 197 -22.15 -9.67 9.13
CA ARG A 197 -23.05 -9.01 10.09
C ARG A 197 -24.45 -9.64 9.99
N ARG A 198 -25.21 -9.63 11.10
CA ARG A 198 -26.60 -10.13 11.14
C ARG A 198 -27.54 -9.43 10.15
N GLY A 199 -27.21 -8.20 9.75
CA GLY A 199 -27.93 -7.45 8.71
C GLY A 199 -27.54 -7.78 7.26
N GLY A 200 -26.76 -8.84 7.01
CA GLY A 200 -26.39 -9.29 5.66
C GLY A 200 -25.19 -8.58 5.02
N ALA A 201 -24.71 -7.47 5.60
CA ALA A 201 -23.46 -6.84 5.19
C ALA A 201 -22.25 -7.69 5.61
N SER A 202 -21.25 -7.82 4.74
CA SER A 202 -20.01 -8.54 5.04
C SER A 202 -18.80 -7.65 4.86
N ILE A 203 -17.82 -7.81 5.74
CA ILE A 203 -16.55 -7.07 5.72
C ILE A 203 -15.41 -8.06 5.63
N ARG A 204 -14.47 -7.76 4.75
CA ARG A 204 -13.28 -8.57 4.56
C ARG A 204 -12.12 -7.99 5.37
N LEU A 205 -11.48 -8.85 6.15
CA LEU A 205 -10.29 -8.56 6.92
C LEU A 205 -9.12 -9.38 6.34
N PRO A 206 -8.02 -8.77 5.89
CA PRO A 206 -6.87 -9.52 5.39
C PRO A 206 -6.13 -10.19 6.57
N ALA A 207 -6.33 -11.49 6.77
CA ALA A 207 -5.82 -12.23 7.94
C ALA A 207 -4.29 -12.30 7.93
N ASP A 208 -3.69 -12.55 6.76
CA ASP A 208 -2.24 -12.63 6.60
C ASP A 208 -1.51 -11.29 6.81
N ALA A 209 -2.24 -10.18 6.65
CA ALA A 209 -1.63 -8.87 6.81
C ALA A 209 -1.29 -8.58 8.28
N PHE A 210 -1.94 -9.26 9.23
CA PHE A 210 -1.73 -9.10 10.65
C PHE A 210 -0.88 -10.25 11.21
N PRO A 211 0.35 -9.99 11.68
CA PRO A 211 1.22 -11.03 12.25
C PRO A 211 0.55 -11.83 13.37
N ASP A 212 -0.35 -11.19 14.11
CA ASP A 212 -1.06 -11.74 15.26
C ASP A 212 -2.46 -12.29 14.94
N GLY A 213 -2.78 -12.63 13.67
CA GLY A 213 -4.13 -13.07 13.26
C GLY A 213 -4.75 -14.18 14.13
N ARG A 214 -3.95 -15.11 14.65
CA ARG A 214 -4.43 -16.16 15.60
C ARG A 214 -4.85 -15.61 16.97
N LYS A 215 -4.22 -14.52 17.43
CA LYS A 215 -4.58 -13.84 18.68
C LYS A 215 -5.94 -13.16 18.54
N LEU A 216 -6.26 -12.64 17.35
CA LEU A 216 -7.59 -12.08 17.05
C LEU A 216 -8.66 -13.16 17.13
N LEU A 217 -8.46 -14.30 16.47
CA LEU A 217 -9.42 -15.42 16.49
C LEU A 217 -9.71 -15.91 17.92
N ARG A 218 -8.66 -16.09 18.73
CA ARG A 218 -8.81 -16.47 20.15
C ARG A 218 -9.58 -15.47 20.98
N ARG A 219 -9.43 -14.16 20.71
CA ARG A 219 -10.19 -13.12 21.42
C ARG A 219 -11.64 -13.09 20.97
N LEU A 220 -11.91 -13.27 19.68
CA LEU A 220 -13.28 -13.36 19.17
C LEU A 220 -14.02 -14.58 19.73
N ASP A 221 -13.35 -15.73 19.80
CA ASP A 221 -13.90 -16.96 20.38
C ASP A 221 -14.24 -16.78 21.87
N ARG A 222 -13.32 -16.18 22.65
CA ARG A 222 -13.57 -15.86 24.07
C ARG A 222 -14.70 -14.85 24.28
N ALA A 223 -14.91 -13.95 23.33
CA ALA A 223 -16.01 -12.99 23.36
C ALA A 223 -17.36 -13.61 22.93
N GLY A 224 -17.40 -14.91 22.62
CA GLY A 224 -18.61 -15.62 22.21
C GLY A 224 -19.05 -15.33 20.79
N VAL A 225 -18.17 -14.80 19.93
CA VAL A 225 -18.48 -14.53 18.52
C VAL A 225 -18.56 -15.86 17.77
N PRO A 226 -19.61 -16.12 16.97
CA PRO A 226 -19.71 -17.35 16.22
C PRO A 226 -18.59 -17.47 15.17
N LEU A 227 -17.71 -18.45 15.36
CA LEU A 227 -16.69 -18.83 14.38
C LEU A 227 -17.15 -20.04 13.58
N SER A 228 -16.80 -20.11 12.29
CA SER A 228 -16.99 -21.32 11.48
C SER A 228 -16.17 -22.49 12.04
N ALA A 229 -16.58 -23.73 11.72
CA ALA A 229 -15.91 -24.94 12.19
C ALA A 229 -14.41 -24.95 11.84
N ASP A 230 -14.08 -24.51 10.63
CA ASP A 230 -12.69 -24.44 10.13
C ASP A 230 -11.81 -23.49 10.97
N LEU A 231 -12.39 -22.37 11.44
CA LEU A 231 -11.66 -21.39 12.27
C LEU A 231 -11.56 -21.82 13.73
N ARG A 232 -12.55 -22.54 14.28
CA ARG A 232 -12.46 -23.07 15.65
C ARG A 232 -11.36 -24.11 15.79
N ALA A 233 -11.08 -24.88 14.75
CA ALA A 233 -9.98 -25.83 14.76
C ALA A 233 -8.58 -25.16 14.78
N THR A 234 -8.51 -23.86 14.47
CA THR A 234 -7.26 -23.08 14.36
C THR A 234 -7.12 -21.95 15.38
N ALA A 235 -8.18 -21.64 16.12
CA ALA A 235 -8.20 -20.70 17.25
C ALA A 235 -7.53 -21.32 18.49
#